data_AF-A0A949YD55-F1
#
_entry.id   AF-A0A949YD55-F1
#
_cell.length_a   1.000
_cell.length_b   1.000
_cell.length_c   1.000
_cell.angle_alpha   90.00
_cell.angle_beta   90.00
_cell.angle_gamma   90.00
#
_symmetry.space_group_name_H-M   'P 1'
#
loop_
_entity.id
_entity.type
_entity.pdbx_description
1 polymer ?
#
loop_
_entity_poly.entity_id
_entity_poly.type
_entity_poly.pdbx_seq_one_letter_code
_entity_poly.pdbx_strand_id
1 'polypeptide(L)'
;MVEMLVVVTIIAAIAAMITTAVMSALQQQNARVCQNNMLTIEAAKDEYIRDHPGATSIDPNAFAQYFRFGIPKCPDGGSYQATLYSLTQPVSCSRHGALQAFPSATP
;
A
#
# COMPACT_ATOMS: atom_id res chain seq x y z
N MET A 1 -3.53 23.46 43.57
CA MET A 1 -3.43 22.02 43.22
C MET A 1 -4.58 21.59 42.32
N VAL A 2 -5.85 21.81 42.69
CA VAL A 2 -7.04 21.47 41.86
C VAL A 2 -7.00 22.08 40.45
N GLU A 3 -6.54 23.32 40.34
CA GLU A 3 -6.42 24.02 39.05
C GLU A 3 -5.52 23.27 38.05
N MET A 4 -4.37 22.77 38.50
CA MET A 4 -3.49 21.95 37.67
C MET A 4 -4.09 20.57 37.35
N LEU A 5 -4.90 20.00 38.25
CA LEU A 5 -5.59 18.73 37.97
C LEU A 5 -6.65 18.89 36.86
N VAL A 6 -7.39 19.99 36.85
CA VAL A 6 -8.39 20.28 35.80
C VAL A 6 -7.73 20.49 34.44
N VAL A 7 -6.58 21.17 34.40
CA VAL A 7 -5.85 21.39 33.14
C VAL A 7 -5.35 20.06 32.56
N VAL A 8 -4.75 19.20 33.38
CA VAL A 8 -4.23 17.91 32.93
C VAL A 8 -5.35 16.99 32.43
N THR A 9 -6.52 16.98 33.06
CA THR A 9 -7.65 16.15 32.60
C THR A 9 -8.20 16.61 31.26
N ILE A 10 -8.30 17.92 31.02
CA ILE A 10 -8.76 18.46 29.73
C ILE A 10 -7.75 18.12 28.62
N ILE A 11 -6.45 18.29 28.87
CA ILE A 11 -5.40 17.96 27.89
C ILE A 11 -5.42 16.46 27.56
N ALA A 12 -5.54 15.60 28.58
CA ALA A 12 -5.61 14.16 28.38
C ALA A 12 -6.83 13.74 27.56
N ALA A 13 -8.00 14.35 27.81
CA ALA A 13 -9.21 14.08 27.04
C ALA A 13 -9.06 14.47 25.56
N ILE A 14 -8.45 15.63 25.28
CA ILE A 14 -8.18 16.09 23.90
C ILE A 14 -7.19 15.15 23.20
N ALA A 15 -6.09 14.79 23.87
CA ALA A 15 -5.08 13.90 23.32
C ALA A 15 -5.65 12.52 22.95
N ALA A 16 -6.57 11.99 23.76
CA ALA A 16 -7.24 10.72 23.49
C ALA A 16 -8.06 10.76 22.19
N MET A 17 -8.83 11.84 21.96
CA MET A 17 -9.62 12.00 20.74
C MET A 17 -8.75 12.15 19.49
N ILE A 18 -7.65 12.90 19.57
CA ILE A 18 -6.73 13.09 18.45
C ILE A 18 -6.06 11.76 18.08
N THR A 19 -5.68 10.96 19.06
CA THR A 19 -4.98 9.70 18.84
C THR A 19 -5.78 8.73 17.97
N THR A 20 -7.08 8.58 18.23
CA THR A 20 -7.94 7.66 17.44
C THR A 20 -8.14 8.16 16.01
N ALA A 21 -8.27 9.48 15.82
CA ALA A 21 -8.36 10.09 14.48
C ALA A 21 -7.06 9.93 13.68
N VAL A 22 -5.90 10.08 14.31
CA VAL A 22 -4.60 9.88 13.65
C VAL A 22 -4.40 8.42 13.26
N MET A 23 -4.78 7.47 14.12
CA MET A 23 -4.67 6.04 13.81
C MET A 23 -5.50 5.64 12.58
N SER A 24 -6.72 6.14 12.46
CA SER A 24 -7.56 5.85 11.29
C SER A 24 -7.03 6.51 10.01
N ALA A 25 -6.48 7.72 10.10
CA ALA A 25 -5.83 8.39 8.98
C ALA A 25 -4.58 7.63 8.48
N LEU A 26 -3.76 7.13 9.40
CA LEU A 26 -2.59 6.31 9.07
C LEU A 26 -2.99 5.00 8.37
N GLN A 27 -4.03 4.31 8.85
CA GLN A 27 -4.53 3.10 8.19
C GLN A 27 -5.00 3.39 6.75
N GLN A 28 -5.73 4.49 6.54
CA GLN A 28 -6.17 4.88 5.20
C GLN A 28 -4.99 5.28 4.30
N GLN A 29 -4.00 5.98 4.84
CA GLN A 29 -2.79 6.35 4.11
C GLN A 29 -2.03 5.09 3.68
N ASN A 30 -1.82 4.13 4.60
CA ASN A 30 -1.12 2.89 4.31
C ASN A 30 -1.85 2.06 3.24
N ALA A 31 -3.17 2.01 3.29
CA ALA A 31 -3.98 1.36 2.25
C ALA A 31 -3.79 2.03 0.88
N ARG A 32 -3.77 3.37 0.81
CA ARG A 32 -3.53 4.13 -0.44
C ARG A 32 -2.11 3.93 -0.97
N VAL A 33 -1.10 3.97 -0.11
CA VAL A 33 0.29 3.70 -0.48
C VAL A 33 0.42 2.27 -1.01
N CYS A 34 -0.22 1.30 -0.37
CA CYS A 34 -0.23 -0.07 -0.87
C CYS A 34 -0.87 -0.17 -2.26
N GLN A 35 -1.97 0.53 -2.52
CA GLN A 35 -2.60 0.57 -3.85
C GLN A 35 -1.66 1.18 -4.90
N ASN A 36 -1.00 2.30 -4.60
CA ASN A 36 -0.04 2.92 -5.51
C ASN A 36 1.17 2.01 -5.79
N ASN A 37 1.65 1.29 -4.77
CA ASN A 37 2.70 0.28 -4.94
C ASN A 37 2.26 -0.82 -5.90
N MET A 38 1.04 -1.35 -5.74
CA MET A 38 0.50 -2.37 -6.64
C MET A 38 0.35 -1.84 -8.08
N LEU A 39 -0.12 -0.60 -8.27
CA LEU A 39 -0.19 0.05 -9.59
C LEU A 39 1.18 0.19 -10.24
N THR A 40 2.20 0.55 -9.45
CA THR A 40 3.58 0.64 -9.93
C THR A 40 4.11 -0.73 -10.37
N ILE A 41 3.76 -1.79 -9.62
CA ILE A 41 4.12 -3.15 -9.98
C ILE A 41 3.41 -3.58 -11.27
N GLU A 42 2.13 -3.26 -11.45
CA GLU A 42 1.42 -3.55 -12.72
C GLU A 42 2.03 -2.80 -13.90
N ALA A 43 2.34 -1.53 -13.75
CA ALA A 43 3.03 -0.77 -14.80
C ALA A 43 4.38 -1.40 -15.17
N ALA A 44 5.12 -1.93 -14.18
CA ALA A 44 6.35 -2.67 -14.43
C ALA A 44 6.10 -4.01 -15.14
N LYS A 45 4.99 -4.70 -14.86
CA LYS A 45 4.60 -5.92 -15.58
C LYS A 45 4.26 -5.61 -17.04
N ASP A 46 3.51 -4.54 -17.29
CA ASP A 46 3.18 -4.09 -18.65
C ASP A 46 4.44 -3.77 -19.46
N GLU A 47 5.40 -3.10 -18.83
CA GLU A 47 6.70 -2.81 -19.42
C GLU A 47 7.50 -4.10 -19.71
N TYR A 48 7.52 -5.04 -18.76
CA TYR A 48 8.18 -6.33 -18.92
C TYR A 48 7.61 -7.13 -20.10
N ILE A 49 6.29 -7.21 -20.24
CA ILE A 49 5.61 -7.89 -21.36
C ILE A 49 5.98 -7.23 -22.69
N ARG A 50 6.08 -5.89 -22.70
CA ARG A 50 6.45 -5.14 -23.89
C ARG A 50 7.87 -5.45 -24.36
N ASP A 51 8.80 -5.57 -23.42
CA ASP A 51 10.21 -5.89 -23.73
C ASP A 51 10.42 -7.38 -24.02
N HIS A 52 9.53 -8.26 -23.54
CA HIS A 52 9.58 -9.71 -23.72
C HIS A 52 8.34 -10.26 -24.44
N PRO A 53 8.18 -9.96 -25.74
CA PRO A 53 7.01 -10.40 -26.49
C PRO A 53 6.92 -11.94 -26.50
N GLY A 54 5.76 -12.46 -26.10
CA GLY A 54 5.50 -13.91 -26.02
C GLY A 54 5.96 -14.58 -24.72
N ALA A 55 6.45 -13.83 -23.74
CA ALA A 55 6.72 -14.36 -22.41
C ALA A 55 5.42 -14.88 -21.76
N THR A 56 5.47 -16.08 -21.20
CA THR A 56 4.37 -16.70 -20.45
C THR A 56 4.53 -16.59 -18.94
N SER A 57 5.71 -16.16 -18.48
CA SER A 57 6.05 -15.95 -17.07
C SER A 57 7.07 -14.83 -16.91
N ILE A 58 7.12 -14.23 -15.72
CA ILE A 58 8.10 -13.21 -15.37
C ILE A 58 9.35 -13.88 -14.78
N ASP A 59 10.52 -13.58 -15.34
CA ASP A 59 11.80 -13.93 -14.71
C ASP A 59 12.08 -12.98 -13.53
N PRO A 60 12.26 -13.48 -12.29
CA PRO A 60 12.44 -12.61 -11.13
C PRO A 60 13.66 -11.70 -11.19
N ASN A 61 14.75 -12.14 -11.83
CA ASN A 61 15.99 -11.37 -11.90
C ASN A 61 15.89 -10.23 -12.92
N ALA A 62 15.31 -10.49 -14.09
CA ALA A 62 15.02 -9.47 -15.09
C ALA A 62 13.96 -8.48 -14.58
N PHE A 63 12.93 -8.96 -13.88
CA PHE A 63 11.86 -8.11 -13.36
C PHE A 63 12.34 -7.14 -12.28
N ALA A 64 13.31 -7.54 -11.45
CA ALA A 64 13.89 -6.67 -10.44
C ALA A 64 14.54 -5.41 -11.04
N GLN A 65 14.96 -5.44 -12.31
CA GLN A 65 15.61 -4.31 -12.99
C GLN A 65 14.64 -3.16 -13.31
N TYR A 66 13.33 -3.43 -13.37
CA TYR A 66 12.30 -2.40 -13.58
C TYR A 66 12.10 -1.51 -12.33
N PHE A 67 12.67 -1.89 -11.19
CA PHE A 67 12.56 -1.15 -9.94
C PHE A 67 13.91 -0.57 -9.52
N ARG A 68 14.10 0.74 -9.73
CA ARG A 68 15.32 1.46 -9.34
C ARG A 68 15.70 1.30 -7.87
N PHE A 69 14.71 1.21 -6.98
CA PHE A 69 14.90 1.11 -5.53
C PHE A 69 14.49 -0.25 -4.97
N GLY A 70 14.36 -1.26 -5.83
CA GLY A 70 13.82 -2.57 -5.48
C GLY A 70 12.29 -2.61 -5.44
N ILE A 71 11.76 -3.83 -5.33
CA ILE A 71 10.32 -4.09 -5.39
C ILE A 71 9.65 -3.45 -4.16
N PRO A 72 8.58 -2.64 -4.37
CA PRO A 72 7.85 -2.00 -3.28
C PRO A 72 7.39 -3.00 -2.22
N LYS A 73 7.34 -2.56 -0.96
CA LYS A 73 6.81 -3.34 0.17
C LYS A 73 5.52 -2.71 0.69
N CYS A 74 4.60 -3.54 1.17
CA CYS A 74 3.39 -3.04 1.81
C CYS A 74 3.73 -2.40 3.16
N PRO A 75 3.27 -1.17 3.45
CA PRO A 75 3.55 -0.48 4.71
C PRO A 75 3.03 -1.24 5.94
N ASP A 76 1.91 -1.97 5.82
CA ASP A 76 1.35 -2.80 6.91
C ASP A 76 1.92 -4.24 6.97
N GLY A 77 3.08 -4.47 6.35
CA GLY A 77 3.80 -5.75 6.38
C GLY A 77 3.21 -6.85 5.48
N GLY A 78 2.35 -6.49 4.52
CA GLY A 78 1.83 -7.43 3.52
C GLY A 78 2.87 -7.83 2.47
N SER A 79 2.57 -8.93 1.76
CA SER A 79 3.39 -9.46 0.66
C SER A 79 2.62 -9.43 -0.65
N TYR A 80 3.33 -9.13 -1.74
CA TYR A 80 2.82 -9.17 -3.12
C TYR A 80 3.19 -10.47 -3.86
N GLN A 81 4.03 -11.32 -3.26
CA GLN A 81 4.74 -12.39 -3.99
C GLN A 81 3.84 -13.45 -4.65
N ALA A 82 2.61 -13.63 -4.17
CA ALA A 82 1.67 -14.61 -4.72
C ALA A 82 1.25 -14.29 -6.16
N THR A 83 1.19 -13.00 -6.52
CA THR A 83 0.71 -12.53 -7.83
C THR A 83 1.74 -11.68 -8.59
N LEU A 84 2.86 -11.33 -7.92
CA LEU A 84 3.93 -10.49 -8.43
C LEU A 84 4.50 -10.94 -9.78
N TYR A 85 4.73 -12.25 -9.93
CA TYR A 85 5.37 -12.84 -11.11
C TYR A 85 4.37 -13.45 -12.11
N SER A 86 3.07 -13.26 -11.87
CA SER A 86 2.03 -13.75 -12.78
C SER A 86 1.68 -12.67 -13.81
N LEU A 87 1.76 -13.02 -15.09
CA LEU A 87 1.31 -12.14 -16.18
C LEU A 87 -0.21 -12.13 -16.34
N THR A 88 -0.89 -13.17 -15.84
CA THR A 88 -2.34 -13.37 -16.03
C THR A 88 -3.16 -12.84 -14.86
N GLN A 89 -2.58 -12.81 -13.66
CA GLN A 89 -3.28 -12.37 -12.46
C GLN A 89 -2.91 -10.92 -12.11
N PRO A 90 -3.89 -10.12 -11.68
CA PRO A 90 -3.60 -8.80 -11.13
C PRO A 90 -2.86 -8.93 -9.80
N VAL A 91 -2.00 -7.95 -9.52
CA VAL A 91 -1.22 -7.83 -8.31
C VAL A 91 -2.18 -7.65 -7.14
N SER A 92 -1.89 -8.40 -6.09
CA SER A 92 -2.64 -8.43 -4.85
C SER A 92 -1.71 -8.42 -3.66
N CYS A 93 -2.17 -7.77 -2.60
CA CYS A 93 -1.50 -7.71 -1.31
C CYS A 93 -2.22 -8.64 -0.33
N SER A 94 -1.46 -9.41 0.45
CA SER A 94 -2.03 -10.26 1.51
C SER A 94 -2.79 -9.51 2.61
N ARG A 95 -2.58 -8.19 2.74
CA ARG A 95 -3.24 -7.34 3.75
C ARG A 95 -4.39 -6.50 3.19
N HIS A 96 -4.22 -5.96 1.99
CA HIS A 96 -5.16 -5.01 1.38
C HIS A 96 -5.97 -5.59 0.21
N GLY A 97 -5.77 -6.88 -0.12
CA GLY A 97 -6.47 -7.54 -1.21
C GLY A 97 -5.90 -7.20 -2.58
N ALA A 98 -6.69 -7.46 -3.63
CA ALA A 98 -6.33 -7.14 -5.01
C ALA A 98 -6.51 -5.65 -5.32
N LEU A 99 -5.80 -5.18 -6.34
CA LEU A 99 -6.09 -3.89 -6.97
C LEU A 99 -7.58 -3.80 -7.33
N GLN A 100 -8.30 -2.91 -6.65
CA GLN A 100 -9.66 -2.58 -7.05
C GLN A 100 -9.59 -1.61 -8.22
N ALA A 101 -10.36 -1.88 -9.28
CA ALA A 101 -10.64 -0.85 -10.28
C ALA A 101 -11.21 0.36 -9.53
N PHE A 102 -10.60 1.53 -9.73
CA PHE A 102 -10.83 2.77 -8.98
C PHE A 102 -12.28 2.88 -8.44
N PRO A 103 -12.51 2.92 -7.11
CA PRO A 103 -13.77 3.41 -6.62
C PRO A 103 -13.88 4.87 -7.08
N SER A 104 -14.83 5.14 -7.97
CA SER A 104 -15.21 6.49 -8.37
C SER A 104 -15.34 7.31 -7.10
N ALA A 105 -14.56 8.39 -6.99
CA ALA A 105 -14.65 9.33 -5.89
C ALA A 105 -16.12 9.70 -5.69
N THR A 106 -16.74 9.19 -4.62
CA THR A 106 -18.03 9.71 -4.19
C THR A 106 -17.76 11.06 -3.51
N PRO A 107 -18.49 12.11 -3.90
CA PRO A 107 -18.30 13.48 -3.41
C PRO A 107 -18.55 13.61 -1.90
#